data_AF-A0A2T4D343-F1
#
_entry.id   AF-A0A2T4D343-F1
#
_cell.length_a   1.000
_cell.length_b   1.000
_cell.length_c   1.000
_cell.angle_alpha   90.00
_cell.angle_beta   90.00
_cell.angle_gamma   90.00
#
_symmetry.space_group_name_H-M   'P 1'
#
loop_
_entity.id
_entity.type
_entity.pdbx_description
1 polymer ?
#
loop_
_entity_poly.entity_id
_entity_poly.type
_entity_poly.pdbx_seq_one_letter_code
_entity_poly.pdbx_strand_id
1 'polypeptide(L)'
;DSITDWSGLEVNKSKLWQKQLHLYEVPFYYIEYGMAQLGAIAVWRNFKNDPAKGLQSYMNALKLGYTHSIPEIYAADIKFDFSTSNIKTLMNFVKEELEKI
;
A
#
# COMPACT_ATOMS: atom_id res chain seq x y z
N ASP A 1 5.78 -21.32 3.15
CA ASP A 1 5.71 -20.75 4.50
C ASP A 1 6.31 -21.74 5.49
N SER A 2 6.70 -21.29 6.67
CA SER A 2 7.31 -22.11 7.73
C SER A 2 6.29 -22.73 8.69
N ILE A 3 4.99 -22.54 8.43
CA ILE A 3 3.90 -22.90 9.35
C ILE A 3 3.19 -24.17 8.87
N THR A 4 3.07 -24.35 7.56
CA THR A 4 2.34 -25.45 6.94
C THR A 4 3.32 -26.45 6.33
N ASP A 5 3.19 -27.73 6.68
CA ASP A 5 3.86 -28.82 5.97
C ASP A 5 3.16 -29.06 4.62
N TRP A 6 3.94 -29.04 3.55
CA TRP A 6 3.48 -29.20 2.17
C TRP A 6 3.95 -30.50 1.53
N SER A 7 4.59 -31.39 2.30
CA SER A 7 5.14 -32.64 1.79
C SER A 7 4.06 -33.48 1.11
N GLY A 8 4.24 -33.76 -0.19
CA GLY A 8 3.27 -34.49 -1.02
C GLY A 8 2.11 -33.64 -1.57
N LEU A 9 2.10 -32.32 -1.31
CA LEU A 9 1.08 -31.35 -1.77
C LEU A 9 1.70 -30.18 -2.57
N GLU A 10 2.88 -30.36 -3.15
CA GLU A 10 3.65 -29.31 -3.84
C GLU A 10 2.88 -28.72 -5.02
N VAL A 11 2.10 -29.55 -5.73
CA VAL A 11 1.24 -29.13 -6.85
C VAL A 11 0.09 -28.24 -6.36
N ASN A 12 -0.48 -28.53 -5.19
CA ASN A 12 -1.52 -27.70 -4.60
C ASN A 12 -0.93 -26.36 -4.14
N LYS A 13 0.27 -26.41 -3.54
CA LYS A 13 1.01 -25.22 -3.12
C LYS A 13 1.30 -24.27 -4.29
N SER A 14 1.72 -24.80 -5.45
CA SER A 14 1.99 -23.98 -6.64
C SER A 14 0.74 -23.32 -7.23
N LYS A 15 -0.46 -23.80 -6.87
CA LYS A 15 -1.76 -23.27 -7.31
C LYS A 15 -2.46 -22.42 -6.24
N LEU A 16 -1.79 -22.06 -5.14
CA LEU A 16 -2.38 -21.25 -4.07
C LEU A 16 -2.95 -19.90 -4.56
N TRP A 17 -2.37 -19.33 -5.61
CA TRP A 17 -2.86 -18.10 -6.23
C TRP A 17 -4.31 -18.20 -6.73
N GLN A 18 -4.80 -19.40 -7.04
CA GLN A 18 -6.20 -19.63 -7.48
C GLN A 18 -7.22 -19.32 -6.37
N LYS A 19 -6.78 -19.25 -5.12
CA LYS A 19 -7.63 -18.82 -4.00
C LYS A 19 -7.96 -17.32 -4.06
N GLN A 20 -7.20 -16.56 -4.86
CA GLN A 20 -7.36 -15.12 -4.96
C GLN A 20 -8.53 -14.76 -5.88
N LEU A 21 -9.69 -14.48 -5.27
CA LEU A 21 -10.93 -14.15 -5.97
C LEU A 21 -10.79 -13.02 -7.00
N HIS A 22 -9.98 -12.01 -6.69
CA HIS A 22 -9.75 -10.84 -7.55
C HIS A 22 -9.27 -11.22 -8.96
N LEU A 23 -8.55 -12.34 -9.13
CA LEU A 23 -8.12 -12.79 -10.46
C LEU A 23 -9.30 -13.21 -11.35
N TYR A 24 -10.42 -13.60 -10.75
CA TYR A 24 -11.61 -14.11 -11.45
C TYR A 24 -12.70 -13.05 -11.58
N GLU A 25 -12.89 -12.21 -10.56
CA GLU A 25 -13.97 -11.21 -10.57
C GLU A 25 -13.55 -9.84 -11.11
N VAL A 26 -12.35 -9.38 -10.74
CA VAL A 26 -11.86 -8.03 -11.04
C VAL A 26 -10.37 -8.05 -11.42
N PRO A 27 -10.04 -8.52 -12.64
CA PRO A 27 -8.64 -8.65 -13.08
C PRO A 27 -7.85 -7.35 -12.91
N PHE A 28 -6.57 -7.48 -12.54
CA PHE A 28 -5.63 -6.41 -12.25
C PHE A 28 -5.92 -5.56 -11.00
N TYR A 29 -7.11 -5.59 -10.41
CA TYR A 29 -7.45 -4.78 -9.22
C TYR A 29 -6.47 -4.97 -8.04
N TYR A 30 -5.91 -6.18 -7.89
CA TYR A 30 -5.06 -6.49 -6.75
C TYR A 30 -3.78 -5.62 -6.66
N ILE A 31 -3.29 -5.09 -7.79
CA ILE A 31 -2.12 -4.18 -7.78
C ILE A 31 -2.43 -2.84 -7.10
N GLU A 32 -3.71 -2.43 -7.09
CA GLU A 32 -4.15 -1.18 -6.46
C GLU A 32 -3.91 -1.21 -4.95
N TYR A 33 -4.01 -2.37 -4.30
CA TYR A 33 -3.63 -2.50 -2.89
C TYR A 33 -2.16 -2.14 -2.65
N GLY A 34 -1.25 -2.56 -3.54
CA GLY A 34 0.16 -2.20 -3.45
C GLY A 34 0.38 -0.68 -3.61
N MET A 35 -0.32 -0.07 -4.58
CA MET A 35 -0.25 1.37 -4.81
C MET A 35 -0.84 2.18 -3.65
N ALA A 36 -2.00 1.75 -3.14
CA ALA A 36 -2.68 2.36 -2.00
C ALA A 36 -1.88 2.21 -0.70
N GLN A 37 -1.22 1.05 -0.49
CA GLN A 37 -0.37 0.84 0.68
C GLN A 37 0.82 1.80 0.71
N LEU A 38 1.47 2.05 -0.44
CA LEU A 38 2.53 3.07 -0.52
C LEU A 38 2.00 4.47 -0.21
N GLY A 39 0.81 4.81 -0.72
CA GLY A 39 0.13 6.07 -0.39
C GLY A 39 -0.18 6.20 1.10
N ALA A 40 -0.73 5.14 1.71
CA ALA A 40 -1.07 5.10 3.13
C ALA A 40 0.18 5.26 4.03
N ILE A 41 1.29 4.61 3.67
CA ILE A 41 2.57 4.79 4.39
C ILE A 41 3.07 6.22 4.27
N ALA A 42 2.94 6.85 3.10
CA ALA A 42 3.32 8.26 2.92
C ALA A 42 2.46 9.20 3.78
N VAL A 43 1.14 8.98 3.82
CA VAL A 43 0.22 9.73 4.72
C VAL A 43 0.61 9.53 6.18
N TRP A 44 0.88 8.30 6.59
CA TRP A 44 1.31 7.99 7.96
C TRP A 44 2.63 8.66 8.32
N ARG A 45 3.63 8.60 7.43
CA ARG A 45 4.91 9.30 7.60
C ARG A 45 4.72 10.80 7.78
N ASN A 46 3.88 11.42 6.95
CA ASN A 46 3.59 12.86 7.05
C ASN A 46 2.94 13.20 8.40
N PHE A 47 1.97 12.39 8.86
CA PHE A 47 1.37 12.56 10.18
C PHE A 47 2.36 12.41 11.34
N LYS A 48 3.30 11.45 11.25
CA LYS A 48 4.36 11.28 12.25
C LYS A 48 5.31 12.49 12.33
N ASN A 49 5.52 13.18 11.22
CA ASN A 49 6.38 14.37 11.15
C ASN A 49 5.65 15.64 11.63
N ASP A 50 4.42 15.85 11.19
CA ASP A 50 3.55 16.96 11.61
C ASP A 50 2.10 16.46 11.67
N PRO A 51 1.57 16.16 12.87
CA PRO A 51 0.23 15.59 13.02
C PRO A 51 -0.88 16.50 12.48
N ALA A 52 -0.76 17.82 12.69
CA ALA A 52 -1.79 18.77 12.28
C ALA A 52 -1.83 18.89 10.76
N LYS A 53 -0.67 19.07 10.13
CA LYS A 53 -0.57 19.16 8.67
C LYS A 53 -0.93 17.83 8.02
N GLY A 54 -0.39 16.70 8.52
CA GLY A 54 -0.65 15.37 7.95
C GLY A 54 -2.14 15.01 7.95
N LEU A 55 -2.84 15.29 9.05
CA LEU A 55 -4.30 15.09 9.11
C LEU A 55 -5.04 16.03 8.16
N GLN A 56 -4.66 17.31 8.12
CA GLN A 56 -5.30 18.27 7.22
C GLN A 56 -5.14 17.88 5.75
N SER A 57 -3.95 17.43 5.34
CA SER A 57 -3.67 16.94 3.99
C SER A 57 -4.51 15.71 3.64
N TYR A 58 -4.59 14.73 4.55
CA TYR A 58 -5.45 13.56 4.38
C TYR A 58 -6.93 13.93 4.21
N MET A 59 -7.45 14.84 5.04
CA MET A 59 -8.82 15.33 4.93
C MET A 59 -9.07 16.07 3.62
N ASN A 60 -8.09 16.81 3.10
CA ASN A 60 -8.19 17.46 1.79
C ASN A 60 -8.26 16.43 0.66
N ALA A 61 -7.45 15.38 0.71
CA ALA A 61 -7.51 14.27 -0.25
C ALA A 61 -8.91 13.60 -0.26
N LEU A 62 -9.48 13.31 0.92
CA LEU A 62 -10.80 12.69 1.02
C LEU A 62 -11.93 13.56 0.45
N LYS A 63 -11.85 14.89 0.58
CA LYS A 63 -12.84 15.82 0.02
C LYS A 63 -12.91 15.79 -1.50
N LEU A 64 -11.83 15.41 -2.19
CA LEU A 64 -11.83 15.26 -3.64
C LEU A 64 -12.70 14.06 -4.08
N GLY A 65 -12.79 13.02 -3.24
CA GLY A 65 -13.59 11.83 -3.51
C GLY A 65 -13.26 11.21 -4.88
N TYR A 66 -14.26 10.65 -5.54
CA TYR A 66 -14.13 10.03 -6.87
C TYR A 66 -14.15 11.05 -8.04
N THR A 67 -14.21 12.35 -7.75
CA THR A 67 -14.33 13.38 -8.79
C THR A 67 -12.99 13.74 -9.46
N HIS A 68 -11.89 13.20 -8.95
CA HIS A 68 -10.54 13.43 -9.42
C HIS A 68 -9.82 12.10 -9.67
N SER A 69 -8.81 12.13 -10.53
CA SER A 69 -7.94 10.98 -10.77
C SER A 69 -7.07 10.66 -9.57
N ILE A 70 -6.59 9.41 -9.47
CA ILE A 70 -5.72 8.98 -8.36
C ILE A 70 -4.46 9.86 -8.20
N PRO A 71 -3.72 10.24 -9.27
CA PRO A 71 -2.57 11.13 -9.12
C PRO A 71 -2.93 12.51 -8.54
N GLU A 72 -4.10 13.06 -8.89
CA GLU A 72 -4.60 14.33 -8.36
C GLU A 72 -4.97 14.22 -6.89
N ILE A 73 -5.59 13.11 -6.48
CA ILE A 73 -5.88 12.82 -5.07
C ILE A 73 -4.57 12.71 -4.29
N TYR A 74 -3.54 12.06 -4.85
CA TYR A 74 -2.22 11.93 -4.22
C TYR A 74 -1.52 13.28 -4.07
N ALA A 75 -1.68 14.21 -5.01
CA ALA A 75 -1.05 15.53 -4.96
C ALA A 75 -1.45 16.38 -3.73
N ALA A 76 -2.46 15.95 -2.95
CA ALA A 76 -2.74 16.43 -1.60
C ALA A 76 -1.69 15.93 -0.57
N ASP A 77 -0.42 16.32 -0.78
CA ASP A 77 0.74 16.14 0.12
C ASP A 77 1.45 14.78 0.08
N ILE A 78 1.09 13.88 -0.84
CA ILE A 78 1.87 12.67 -1.17
C ILE A 78 2.24 12.65 -2.67
N LYS A 79 2.96 11.61 -3.13
CA LYS A 79 3.39 11.49 -4.52
C LYS A 79 2.95 10.17 -5.12
N PHE A 80 2.36 10.22 -6.31
CA PHE A 80 2.09 9.05 -7.14
C PHE A 80 3.39 8.61 -7.83
N ASP A 81 4.31 8.06 -7.04
CA ASP A 81 5.69 7.74 -7.43
C ASP A 81 6.05 6.32 -6.97
N PHE A 82 6.23 5.43 -7.94
CA PHE A 82 6.61 4.04 -7.73
C PHE A 82 8.08 3.76 -8.05
N SER A 83 8.91 4.80 -8.08
CA SER A 83 10.36 4.63 -8.23
C SER A 83 10.94 3.83 -7.07
N THR A 84 11.96 3.02 -7.37
CA THR A 84 12.70 2.25 -6.35
C THR A 84 13.20 3.14 -5.21
N SER A 85 13.59 4.37 -5.52
CA SER A 85 14.03 5.36 -4.53
C SER A 85 12.92 5.70 -3.54
N ASN A 86 11.74 6.09 -4.02
CA ASN A 86 10.61 6.44 -3.15
C ASN A 86 10.12 5.22 -2.34
N ILE A 87 10.03 4.05 -2.97
CA ILE A 87 9.66 2.80 -2.28
C ILE A 87 10.66 2.51 -1.15
N LYS A 88 11.96 2.61 -1.40
CA LYS A 88 12.99 2.41 -0.38
C LYS A 88 12.85 3.38 0.78
N THR A 89 12.59 4.67 0.50
CA THR A 89 12.34 5.67 1.56
C THR A 89 11.14 5.28 2.42
N LEU A 90 10.02 4.86 1.84
CA LEU A 90 8.83 4.46 2.58
C LEU A 90 9.06 3.18 3.39
N MET A 91 9.75 2.18 2.82
CA MET A 91 10.07 0.94 3.53
C MET A 91 11.05 1.14 4.68
N ASN A 92 12.04 2.02 4.51
CA ASN A 92 12.95 2.40 5.60
C ASN A 92 12.18 3.02 6.77
N PHE A 93 11.26 3.95 6.48
CA PHE A 93 10.40 4.54 7.51
C PHE A 93 9.56 3.48 8.25
N VAL A 94 8.94 2.53 7.53
CA VAL A 94 8.20 1.43 8.17
C VAL A 94 9.10 0.60 9.08
N LYS A 95 10.31 0.28 8.60
CA LYS A 95 11.30 -0.49 9.38
C LYS A 95 11.69 0.25 10.66
N GLU A 96 11.99 1.54 10.58
CA GLU A 96 12.34 2.38 11.73
C GLU A 96 11.20 2.45 12.76
N GLU A 97 9.94 2.49 12.33
CA GLU A 97 8.80 2.47 13.25
C GLU A 97 8.56 1.08 13.86
N LEU A 98 8.83 0.00 13.13
CA LEU A 98 8.75 -1.36 13.67
C LEU A 98 9.84 -1.62 14.72
N GLU A 99 11.05 -1.10 14.54
CA GLU A 99 12.15 -1.24 15.51
C GLU A 99 11.90 -0.51 16.84
N LYS A 100 10.88 0.35 16.91
CA LYS A 100 10.46 1.05 18.14
C LYS A 100 9.49 0.22 19.00
N ILE A 101 9.02 -0.92 18.50
CA ILE A 101 8.07 -1.83 19.15
C ILE A 101 8.84 -3.08 19.59
#